data_AF-A0A6L0XYJ6-F1
#
_entry.id   AF-A0A6L0XYJ6-F1
#
_cell.length_a   1.000
_cell.length_b   1.000
_cell.length_c   1.000
_cell.angle_alpha   90.00
_cell.angle_beta   90.00
_cell.angle_gamma   90.00
#
_symmetry.space_group_name_H-M   'P 1'
#
loop_
_entity.id
_entity.type
_entity.pdbx_description
1 polymer ?
#
loop_
_entity_poly.entity_id
_entity_poly.type
_entity_poly.pdbx_seq_one_letter_code
_entity_poly.pdbx_strand_id
1 'polypeptide(L)'
;MHDQKKKEKQVLSPEAKEAAARENERVGALYKSVLASSKAHEYNSTTLAKTEELLLAVPEAYTVYNCRRLALEAVASMQPCADSSGSAAETSSDAAEATPAASRQQCLVQELKFNSKVLLLNYKNYNAFLHRHWIFDQLEALAKLEMQQATGHAAGAAANATAPGTYELLCSLLRKERAQCEQLLQMDERNFHAWNYRRWVLAQELRATQLAEAHRPAHSPFASAEDATRPSTSSTPSSAFFSAEETAELAYTTHKIKSNFSNYSAWHQRSLAIKSAVERSQRQQQQQQGVVSTPGDAQQHQQAWQAALLAQLREDIEFLKQAVYCDPNDQSAWFYAPFVFQLLRRQYHYEDEDGVAAALEESFMNAVIELVADVDRVCTEDECYMPHYFLLDQLVTLQAASQGTALPTTAVFAVPGTRSSASLKRHITALCGKVPSLLACANGEVAGDGDLTNARRRCFRYLHTRLWKVDTLRRCLYDDLFQRALEGCHS
;
A
#
# COMPACT_ATOMS: atom_id res chain seq x y z
N MET A 1 -16.04 -9.03 -21.04
CA MET A 1 -17.00 -8.11 -20.38
C MET A 1 -16.51 -6.67 -20.35
N HIS A 2 -15.23 -6.39 -20.09
CA HIS A 2 -14.68 -5.03 -20.10
C HIS A 2 -14.05 -4.66 -21.46
N ASP A 3 -14.15 -3.39 -21.85
CA ASP A 3 -13.51 -2.75 -23.01
C ASP A 3 -13.64 -3.48 -24.37
N GLN A 4 -14.64 -4.35 -24.49
CA GLN A 4 -15.04 -4.92 -25.76
C GLN A 4 -15.67 -3.79 -26.57
N LYS A 5 -14.86 -3.09 -27.38
CA LYS A 5 -15.38 -2.19 -28.40
C LYS A 5 -16.45 -2.97 -29.15
N LYS A 6 -17.65 -2.40 -29.24
CA LYS A 6 -18.77 -2.95 -30.01
C LYS A 6 -18.35 -2.89 -31.48
N LYS A 7 -17.48 -3.81 -31.90
CA LYS A 7 -17.17 -4.04 -33.31
C LYS A 7 -18.52 -4.35 -33.95
N GLU A 8 -18.83 -3.73 -35.08
CA GLU A 8 -19.83 -4.27 -35.99
C GLU A 8 -19.60 -5.78 -36.04
N LYS A 9 -20.63 -6.60 -35.75
CA LYS A 9 -20.50 -8.05 -35.57
C LYS A 9 -19.49 -8.57 -36.58
N GLN A 10 -18.25 -8.83 -36.15
CA GLN A 10 -17.23 -9.37 -37.04
C GLN A 10 -17.80 -10.73 -37.41
N VAL A 11 -18.30 -10.85 -38.65
CA VAL A 11 -18.85 -12.10 -39.14
C VAL A 11 -17.65 -13.01 -39.27
N LEU A 12 -17.39 -13.78 -38.21
CA LEU A 12 -16.36 -14.81 -38.19
C LEU A 12 -16.57 -15.69 -39.43
N SER A 13 -15.47 -16.02 -40.11
CA SER A 13 -15.52 -16.99 -41.20
C SER A 13 -16.14 -18.31 -40.69
N PRO A 14 -16.78 -19.11 -41.56
CA PRO A 14 -17.31 -20.41 -41.17
C PRO A 14 -16.28 -21.27 -40.43
N GLU A 15 -15.04 -21.27 -40.93
CA GLU A 15 -13.90 -21.97 -40.32
C GLU A 15 -13.57 -21.43 -38.91
N ALA A 16 -13.54 -20.11 -38.70
CA ALA A 16 -13.29 -19.53 -37.39
C ALA A 16 -14.40 -19.83 -36.37
N LYS A 17 -15.66 -19.91 -36.84
CA LYS A 17 -16.80 -20.33 -35.99
C LYS A 17 -16.67 -21.79 -35.58
N GLU A 18 -16.32 -22.66 -36.54
CA GLU A 18 -16.12 -24.08 -36.27
C GLU A 18 -14.93 -24.32 -35.33
N ALA A 19 -13.82 -23.60 -35.52
CA ALA A 19 -12.68 -23.64 -34.62
C ALA A 19 -13.05 -23.19 -33.19
N ALA A 20 -13.78 -22.08 -33.05
CA ALA A 20 -14.25 -21.62 -31.74
C ALA A 20 -15.22 -22.61 -31.08
N ALA A 21 -16.10 -23.26 -31.87
CA ALA A 21 -17.00 -24.29 -31.36
C ALA A 21 -16.24 -25.53 -30.86
N ARG A 22 -15.25 -26.02 -31.62
CA ARG A 22 -14.37 -27.13 -31.22
C ARG A 22 -13.58 -26.79 -29.95
N GLU A 23 -13.07 -25.58 -29.84
CA GLU A 23 -12.35 -25.14 -28.64
C GLU A 23 -13.27 -25.07 -27.42
N ASN A 24 -14.49 -24.53 -27.57
CA ASN A 24 -15.48 -24.51 -26.49
C ASN A 24 -15.87 -25.93 -26.04
N GLU A 25 -16.02 -26.87 -26.98
CA GLU A 25 -16.31 -28.27 -26.68
C GLU A 25 -15.14 -28.93 -25.93
N ARG A 26 -13.90 -28.73 -26.41
CA ARG A 26 -12.68 -29.22 -25.76
C ARG A 26 -12.56 -28.70 -24.33
N VAL A 27 -12.68 -27.38 -24.13
CA VAL A 27 -12.63 -26.74 -22.81
C VAL A 27 -13.77 -27.24 -21.91
N GLY A 28 -14.98 -27.38 -22.46
CA GLY A 28 -16.13 -27.90 -21.72
C GLY A 28 -15.95 -29.35 -21.26
N ALA A 29 -15.39 -30.21 -22.11
CA ALA A 29 -15.06 -31.59 -21.77
C ALA A 29 -13.96 -31.67 -20.69
N LEU A 30 -12.92 -30.85 -20.83
CA LEU A 30 -11.83 -30.75 -19.86
C LEU A 30 -12.34 -30.29 -18.48
N TYR A 31 -13.22 -29.27 -18.45
CA TYR A 31 -13.84 -28.78 -17.23
C TYR A 31 -14.64 -29.89 -16.53
N LYS A 32 -15.46 -30.63 -17.27
CA LYS A 32 -16.21 -31.78 -16.73
C LYS A 32 -15.29 -32.86 -16.19
N SER A 33 -14.19 -33.16 -16.88
CA SER A 33 -13.21 -34.15 -16.41
C SER A 33 -12.55 -33.74 -15.10
N VAL A 34 -12.14 -32.48 -14.95
CA VAL A 34 -11.51 -31.99 -13.70
C VAL A 34 -12.51 -32.04 -12.55
N LEU A 35 -13.77 -31.63 -12.77
CA LEU A 35 -14.81 -31.71 -11.76
C LEU A 35 -15.15 -33.15 -11.36
N ALA A 36 -15.11 -34.09 -12.30
CA ALA A 36 -15.30 -35.51 -12.01
C ALA A 36 -14.21 -36.06 -11.09
N SER A 37 -12.93 -35.77 -11.40
CA SER A 37 -11.80 -36.13 -10.53
C SER A 37 -11.92 -35.51 -9.14
N SER A 38 -12.33 -34.23 -9.05
CA SER A 38 -12.58 -33.56 -7.77
C SER A 38 -13.70 -34.22 -6.96
N LYS A 39 -14.83 -34.55 -7.60
CA LYS A 39 -15.96 -35.24 -6.95
C LYS A 39 -15.54 -36.63 -6.45
N ALA A 40 -14.74 -37.36 -7.23
CA ALA A 40 -14.20 -38.66 -6.86
C ALA A 40 -13.06 -38.59 -5.84
N HIS A 41 -12.57 -37.39 -5.49
CA HIS A 41 -11.38 -37.17 -4.66
C HIS A 41 -10.12 -37.85 -5.23
N GLU A 42 -10.04 -37.96 -6.56
CA GLU A 42 -8.92 -38.55 -7.29
C GLU A 42 -7.90 -37.49 -7.68
N TYR A 43 -6.88 -37.33 -6.83
CA TYR A 43 -5.83 -36.34 -6.97
C TYR A 43 -4.49 -37.02 -7.28
N ASN A 44 -3.97 -36.80 -8.48
CA ASN A 44 -2.73 -37.41 -8.99
C ASN A 44 -2.11 -36.57 -10.12
N SER A 45 -1.02 -37.05 -10.72
CA SER A 45 -0.32 -36.37 -11.81
C SER A 45 -1.20 -36.13 -13.05
N THR A 46 -2.14 -37.02 -13.35
CA THR A 46 -3.11 -36.84 -14.45
C THR A 46 -4.07 -35.70 -14.15
N THR A 47 -4.60 -35.62 -12.92
CA THR A 47 -5.42 -34.49 -12.48
C THR A 47 -4.63 -33.19 -12.57
N LEU A 48 -3.36 -33.19 -12.15
CA LEU A 48 -2.48 -32.03 -12.24
C LEU A 48 -2.30 -31.53 -13.68
N ALA A 49 -2.01 -32.43 -14.63
CA ALA A 49 -1.87 -32.09 -16.05
C ALA A 49 -3.17 -31.49 -16.63
N LYS A 50 -4.32 -32.08 -16.32
CA LYS A 50 -5.63 -31.57 -16.76
C LYS A 50 -5.94 -30.17 -16.20
N THR A 51 -5.59 -29.92 -14.94
CA THR A 51 -5.76 -28.57 -14.36
C THR A 51 -4.85 -27.54 -15.00
N GLU A 52 -3.64 -27.92 -15.41
CA GLU A 52 -2.72 -27.02 -16.13
C GLU A 52 -3.29 -26.64 -17.50
N GLU A 53 -3.68 -27.64 -18.30
CA GLU A 53 -4.32 -27.41 -19.59
C GLU A 53 -5.55 -26.50 -19.46
N LEU A 54 -6.36 -26.72 -18.43
CA LEU A 54 -7.58 -25.95 -18.21
C LEU A 54 -7.30 -24.51 -17.78
N LEU A 55 -6.32 -24.28 -16.90
CA LEU A 55 -5.98 -22.92 -16.45
C LEU A 55 -5.24 -22.10 -17.52
N LEU A 56 -4.57 -22.75 -18.47
CA LEU A 56 -4.02 -22.07 -19.65
C LEU A 56 -5.11 -21.67 -20.65
N ALA A 57 -6.22 -22.42 -20.72
CA ALA A 57 -7.36 -22.07 -21.56
C ALA A 57 -8.32 -21.08 -20.86
N VAL A 58 -8.57 -21.28 -19.57
CA VAL A 58 -9.50 -20.50 -18.74
C VAL A 58 -8.83 -20.15 -17.41
N PRO A 59 -7.99 -19.09 -17.39
CA PRO A 59 -7.29 -18.65 -16.18
C PRO A 59 -8.22 -18.40 -14.98
N GLU A 60 -9.45 -17.96 -15.21
CA GLU A 60 -10.40 -17.56 -14.16
C GLU A 60 -11.17 -18.74 -13.54
N ALA A 61 -10.89 -19.99 -13.95
CA ALA A 61 -11.59 -21.18 -13.46
C ALA A 61 -11.28 -21.45 -11.96
N TYR A 62 -12.01 -20.77 -11.07
CA TYR A 62 -11.77 -20.74 -9.62
C TYR A 62 -11.60 -22.12 -8.99
N THR A 63 -12.57 -23.02 -9.19
CA THR A 63 -12.59 -24.36 -8.59
C THR A 63 -11.35 -25.18 -8.97
N VAL A 64 -10.78 -24.92 -10.15
CA VAL A 64 -9.64 -25.66 -10.69
C VAL A 64 -8.37 -25.38 -9.87
N TYR A 65 -8.20 -24.18 -9.32
CA TYR A 65 -7.08 -23.89 -8.42
C TYR A 65 -7.12 -24.73 -7.15
N ASN A 66 -8.31 -24.93 -6.58
CA ASN A 66 -8.48 -25.78 -5.39
C ASN A 66 -8.14 -27.25 -5.74
N CYS A 67 -8.67 -27.75 -6.86
CA CYS A 67 -8.36 -29.09 -7.36
C CYS A 67 -6.85 -29.27 -7.60
N ARG A 68 -6.20 -28.25 -8.16
CA ARG A 68 -4.77 -28.23 -8.44
C ARG A 68 -3.94 -28.29 -7.16
N ARG A 69 -4.29 -27.53 -6.12
CA ARG A 69 -3.59 -27.59 -4.81
C ARG A 69 -3.68 -28.97 -4.17
N LEU A 70 -4.86 -29.59 -4.18
CA LEU A 70 -5.07 -30.95 -3.68
C LEU A 70 -4.25 -31.97 -4.49
N ALA A 71 -4.20 -31.83 -5.82
CA ALA A 71 -3.35 -32.64 -6.68
C ALA A 71 -1.86 -32.47 -6.38
N LEU A 72 -1.38 -31.25 -6.17
CA LEU A 72 0.02 -30.98 -5.81
C LEU A 72 0.41 -31.59 -4.46
N GLU A 73 -0.48 -31.54 -3.48
CA GLU A 73 -0.28 -32.16 -2.16
C GLU A 73 -0.26 -33.68 -2.25
N ALA A 74 -1.20 -34.29 -2.98
CA ALA A 74 -1.26 -35.73 -3.19
C ALA A 74 -0.05 -36.27 -3.98
N VAL A 75 0.39 -35.57 -5.02
CA VAL A 75 1.57 -35.97 -5.79
C VAL A 75 2.85 -35.85 -4.95
N ALA A 76 2.95 -34.80 -4.12
CA ALA A 76 4.11 -34.63 -3.24
C ALA A 76 4.20 -35.72 -2.15
N SER A 77 3.07 -36.17 -1.59
CA SER A 77 3.07 -37.22 -0.57
C SER A 77 3.36 -38.62 -1.12
N MET A 78 3.18 -38.84 -2.42
CA MET A 78 3.51 -40.09 -3.10
C MET A 78 4.98 -40.19 -3.52
N GLN A 79 5.76 -39.11 -3.42
CA GLN A 79 7.21 -39.16 -3.69
C GLN A 79 7.93 -39.76 -2.47
N PRO A 80 8.78 -40.79 -2.64
CA PRO A 80 9.47 -41.41 -1.51
C PRO A 80 10.44 -40.42 -0.84
N CYS A 81 10.38 -40.32 0.49
CA CYS A 81 11.40 -39.65 1.28
C CYS A 81 12.75 -40.31 1.02
N ALA A 82 13.75 -39.54 0.57
CA ALA A 82 15.11 -40.01 0.37
C ALA A 82 15.89 -40.27 1.69
N ASP A 83 15.17 -40.52 2.79
CA ASP A 83 15.73 -40.77 4.11
C ASP A 83 15.17 -42.09 4.67
N SER A 84 15.63 -43.20 4.10
CA SER A 84 15.72 -44.45 4.84
C SER A 84 17.04 -45.12 4.52
N SER A 85 18.01 -44.90 5.40
CA SER A 85 19.14 -45.81 5.57
C SER A 85 18.58 -47.19 5.94
N GLY A 86 18.64 -48.12 4.99
CA GLY A 86 18.04 -49.44 5.16
C GLY A 86 18.54 -50.45 4.14
N SER A 87 19.72 -51.00 4.41
CA SER A 87 20.26 -52.32 4.00
C SER A 87 20.12 -52.76 2.54
N ALA A 88 21.28 -52.95 1.92
CA ALA A 88 21.47 -53.71 0.70
C ALA A 88 20.82 -55.11 0.74
N ALA A 89 20.13 -55.47 -0.34
CA ALA A 89 20.10 -56.83 -0.89
C ALA A 89 19.78 -56.75 -2.39
N GLU A 90 20.60 -57.46 -3.17
CA GLU A 90 20.60 -57.70 -4.61
C GLU A 90 19.22 -58.16 -5.13
N THR A 91 18.76 -58.03 -6.38
CA THR A 91 19.41 -58.21 -7.69
C THR A 91 18.38 -57.80 -8.77
N SER A 92 18.81 -57.13 -9.85
CA SER A 92 18.43 -57.38 -11.27
C SER A 92 18.42 -56.10 -12.09
N SER A 93 19.08 -56.20 -13.24
CA SER A 93 19.35 -55.14 -14.19
C SER A 93 18.12 -54.86 -15.07
N ASP A 94 17.60 -53.64 -14.98
CA ASP A 94 17.04 -52.87 -16.10
C ASP A 94 16.87 -51.42 -15.65
N ALA A 95 17.97 -50.66 -15.68
CA ALA A 95 17.97 -49.24 -15.36
C ALA A 95 17.57 -48.45 -16.61
N ALA A 96 16.27 -48.29 -16.82
CA ALA A 96 15.78 -47.06 -17.44
C ALA A 96 16.22 -45.91 -16.53
N GLU A 97 16.89 -44.89 -17.09
CA GLU A 97 17.28 -43.66 -16.37
C GLU A 97 16.04 -43.05 -15.69
N ALA A 98 15.83 -43.41 -14.42
CA ALA A 98 14.80 -42.81 -13.60
C ALA A 98 15.30 -41.40 -13.24
N THR A 99 14.72 -40.39 -13.88
CA THR A 99 14.92 -38.99 -13.51
C THR A 99 14.71 -38.87 -12.00
N PRO A 100 15.68 -38.34 -11.23
CA PRO A 100 15.53 -38.25 -9.78
C PRO A 100 14.25 -37.49 -9.44
N ALA A 101 13.45 -38.05 -8.52
CA ALA A 101 12.20 -37.45 -8.10
C ALA A 101 12.47 -36.00 -7.61
N ALA A 102 11.80 -35.04 -8.25
CA ALA A 102 12.00 -33.63 -7.93
C ALA A 102 11.62 -33.36 -6.47
N SER A 103 12.48 -32.65 -5.72
CA SER A 103 12.21 -32.32 -4.33
C SER A 103 10.95 -31.45 -4.20
N ARG A 104 10.32 -31.43 -3.02
CA ARG A 104 9.13 -30.59 -2.78
C ARG A 104 9.37 -29.12 -3.12
N GLN A 105 10.57 -28.60 -2.82
CA GLN A 105 10.99 -27.24 -3.19
C GLN A 105 11.00 -27.04 -4.71
N GLN A 106 11.54 -28.00 -5.47
CA GLN A 106 11.57 -27.93 -6.94
C GLN A 106 10.15 -27.95 -7.52
N CYS A 107 9.25 -28.77 -6.98
CA CYS A 107 7.85 -28.79 -7.38
C CYS A 107 7.16 -27.43 -7.15
N LEU A 108 7.39 -26.78 -6.01
CA LEU A 108 6.85 -25.45 -5.72
C LEU A 108 7.43 -24.37 -6.65
N VAL A 109 8.72 -24.45 -6.99
CA VAL A 109 9.34 -23.53 -7.96
C VAL A 109 8.76 -23.72 -9.37
N GLN A 110 8.54 -24.96 -9.80
CA GLN A 110 7.89 -25.26 -11.08
C GLN A 110 6.45 -24.74 -11.09
N GLU A 111 5.72 -24.90 -9.99
CA GLU A 111 4.36 -24.41 -9.86
C GLU A 111 4.28 -22.88 -9.91
N LEU A 112 5.23 -22.18 -9.29
CA LEU A 112 5.32 -20.71 -9.37
C LEU A 112 5.60 -20.23 -10.80
N LYS A 113 6.44 -20.96 -11.55
CA LYS A 113 6.69 -20.70 -12.98
C LYS A 113 5.43 -20.91 -13.81
N PHE A 114 4.70 -22.00 -13.57
CA PHE A 114 3.42 -22.26 -14.23
C PHE A 114 2.41 -21.13 -13.94
N ASN A 115 2.24 -20.78 -12.66
CA ASN A 115 1.31 -19.72 -12.27
C ASN A 115 1.69 -18.35 -12.86
N SER A 116 2.99 -18.07 -13.05
CA SER A 116 3.43 -16.90 -13.80
C SER A 116 2.95 -16.85 -15.24
N LYS A 117 2.87 -18.00 -15.93
CA LYS A 117 2.25 -18.08 -17.26
C LYS A 117 0.77 -17.70 -17.20
N VAL A 118 0.05 -18.21 -16.19
CA VAL A 118 -1.37 -17.91 -15.98
C VAL A 118 -1.62 -16.42 -15.72
N LEU A 119 -0.77 -15.75 -14.92
CA LEU A 119 -0.85 -14.31 -14.73
C LEU A 119 -0.53 -13.50 -15.99
N LEU A 120 0.38 -13.97 -16.86
CA LEU A 120 0.63 -13.28 -18.12
C LEU A 120 -0.56 -13.37 -19.09
N LEU A 121 -1.37 -14.43 -19.00
CA LEU A 121 -2.63 -14.53 -19.76
C LEU A 121 -3.70 -13.57 -19.24
N ASN A 122 -3.78 -13.40 -17.91
CA ASN A 122 -4.68 -12.44 -17.27
C ASN A 122 -4.05 -11.90 -15.99
N TYR A 123 -3.42 -10.72 -16.09
CA TYR A 123 -2.69 -10.09 -15.00
C TYR A 123 -3.58 -9.43 -13.93
N LYS A 124 -4.91 -9.52 -14.11
CA LYS A 124 -5.94 -9.13 -13.14
C LYS A 124 -6.62 -10.33 -12.49
N ASN A 125 -6.09 -11.53 -12.69
CA ASN A 125 -6.68 -12.76 -12.17
C ASN A 125 -6.42 -12.92 -10.67
N TYR A 126 -7.45 -12.63 -9.87
CA TYR A 126 -7.42 -12.76 -8.42
C TYR A 126 -7.01 -14.17 -7.93
N ASN A 127 -7.51 -15.22 -8.59
CA ASN A 127 -7.27 -16.61 -8.16
C ASN A 127 -5.82 -17.05 -8.38
N ALA A 128 -5.18 -16.53 -9.43
CA ALA A 128 -3.78 -16.77 -9.67
C ALA A 128 -2.90 -16.15 -8.57
N PHE A 129 -3.20 -14.93 -8.09
CA PHE A 129 -2.53 -14.33 -6.93
C PHE A 129 -2.77 -15.13 -5.65
N LEU A 130 -4.01 -15.56 -5.36
CA LEU A 130 -4.29 -16.41 -4.19
C LEU A 130 -3.53 -17.74 -4.22
N HIS A 131 -3.40 -18.33 -5.40
CA HIS A 131 -2.63 -19.56 -5.56
C HIS A 131 -1.13 -19.34 -5.26
N ARG A 132 -0.58 -18.17 -5.59
CA ARG A 132 0.79 -17.81 -5.19
C ARG A 132 0.94 -17.67 -3.68
N HIS A 133 -0.04 -17.07 -2.99
CA HIS A 133 -0.01 -17.00 -1.53
C HIS A 133 0.17 -18.41 -0.96
N TRP A 134 -0.63 -19.38 -1.43
CA TRP A 134 -0.49 -20.77 -1.02
C TRP A 134 0.90 -21.35 -1.33
N ILE A 135 1.48 -21.12 -2.51
CA ILE A 135 2.84 -21.61 -2.84
C ILE A 135 3.87 -21.12 -1.81
N PHE A 136 3.79 -19.85 -1.42
CA PHE A 136 4.69 -19.26 -0.45
C PHE A 136 4.41 -19.69 0.99
N ASP A 137 3.15 -19.91 1.36
CA ASP A 137 2.79 -20.50 2.66
C ASP A 137 3.43 -21.90 2.80
N GLN A 138 3.44 -22.69 1.72
CA GLN A 138 4.12 -23.99 1.68
C GLN A 138 5.65 -23.84 1.82
N LEU A 139 6.26 -22.89 1.11
CA LEU A 139 7.71 -22.63 1.22
C LEU A 139 8.10 -22.15 2.64
N GLU A 140 7.30 -21.28 3.25
CA GLU A 140 7.51 -20.80 4.62
C GLU A 140 7.38 -21.93 5.63
N ALA A 141 6.38 -22.82 5.47
CA ALA A 141 6.22 -23.99 6.33
C ALA A 141 7.41 -24.94 6.24
N LEU A 142 7.92 -25.21 5.03
CA LEU A 142 9.11 -26.03 4.82
C LEU A 142 10.36 -25.39 5.42
N ALA A 143 10.56 -24.08 5.22
CA ALA A 143 11.67 -23.35 5.83
C ALA A 143 11.65 -23.44 7.36
N LYS A 144 10.46 -23.28 7.98
CA LYS A 144 10.29 -23.41 9.44
C LYS A 144 10.68 -24.80 9.94
N LEU A 145 10.21 -25.85 9.27
CA LEU A 145 10.53 -27.23 9.64
C LEU A 145 12.03 -27.52 9.55
N GLU A 146 12.68 -27.11 8.44
CA GLU A 146 14.12 -27.28 8.27
C GLU A 146 14.92 -26.51 9.33
N MET A 147 14.54 -25.27 9.63
CA MET A 147 15.19 -24.46 10.67
C MET A 147 15.05 -25.07 12.06
N GLN A 148 13.88 -25.64 12.40
CA GLN A 148 13.65 -26.34 13.67
C GLN A 148 14.46 -27.64 13.79
N GLN A 149 14.61 -28.38 12.70
CA GLN A 149 15.43 -29.60 12.68
C GLN A 149 16.92 -29.28 12.83
N ALA A 150 17.38 -28.20 12.21
CA ALA A 150 18.76 -27.75 12.30
C ALA A 150 19.15 -27.31 13.72
N THR A 151 18.26 -26.60 14.43
CA THR A 151 18.51 -26.19 15.83
C THR A 151 18.50 -27.38 16.80
N GLY A 152 17.72 -28.43 16.52
CA GLY A 152 17.72 -29.67 17.30
C GLY A 152 19.00 -30.50 17.16
N HIS A 153 19.64 -30.50 15.98
CA HIS A 153 20.88 -31.25 15.72
C HIS A 153 22.16 -30.47 16.07
N ALA A 154 22.11 -29.14 16.11
CA ALA A 154 23.25 -28.28 16.45
C ALA A 154 23.69 -28.37 17.93
N ALA A 155 22.97 -29.10 18.79
CA ALA A 155 23.43 -29.42 20.16
C ALA A 155 24.64 -30.37 20.19
N GLY A 156 25.08 -30.94 19.05
CA GLY A 156 26.15 -31.94 18.99
C GLY A 156 27.38 -31.60 18.12
N ALA A 157 27.36 -30.56 17.29
CA ALA A 157 28.51 -30.24 16.43
C ALA A 157 28.58 -28.74 16.11
N ALA A 158 29.74 -28.14 16.45
CA ALA A 158 30.09 -26.79 16.03
C ALA A 158 30.30 -26.77 14.50
N ALA A 159 29.42 -26.11 13.75
CA ALA A 159 29.65 -25.81 12.34
C ALA A 159 28.95 -24.51 11.95
N ASN A 160 29.68 -23.69 11.19
CA ASN A 160 29.23 -22.44 10.57
C ASN A 160 27.84 -22.60 9.92
N ALA A 161 26.80 -22.10 10.58
CA ALA A 161 25.42 -22.23 10.13
C ALA A 161 25.12 -21.21 9.02
N THR A 162 25.34 -21.59 7.77
CA THR A 162 24.60 -21.02 6.64
C THR A 162 23.12 -21.34 6.81
N ALA A 163 22.22 -20.43 6.44
CA ALA A 163 20.78 -20.63 6.63
C ALA A 163 20.30 -21.86 5.84
N PRO A 164 19.28 -22.61 6.30
CA PRO A 164 18.79 -23.78 5.57
C PRO A 164 18.38 -23.43 4.14
N GLY A 165 18.64 -24.35 3.20
CA GLY A 165 18.49 -24.10 1.76
C GLY A 165 17.08 -23.62 1.37
N THR A 166 16.02 -24.08 2.06
CA THR A 166 14.66 -23.61 1.76
C THR A 166 14.40 -22.19 2.24
N TYR A 167 15.01 -21.75 3.35
CA TYR A 167 14.90 -20.35 3.80
C TYR A 167 15.56 -19.40 2.79
N GLU A 168 16.77 -19.73 2.33
CA GLU A 168 17.46 -18.92 1.32
C GLU A 168 16.68 -18.88 0.00
N LEU A 169 16.09 -20.01 -0.41
CA LEU A 169 15.20 -20.10 -1.57
C LEU A 169 13.97 -19.20 -1.39
N LEU A 170 13.29 -19.27 -0.23
CA LEU A 170 12.13 -18.43 0.09
C LEU A 170 12.48 -16.94 -0.05
N CYS A 171 13.56 -16.49 0.58
CA CYS A 171 14.02 -15.11 0.46
C CYS A 171 14.36 -14.72 -0.98
N SER A 172 15.01 -15.60 -1.74
CA SER A 172 15.33 -15.37 -3.15
C SER A 172 14.07 -15.20 -4.00
N LEU A 173 13.06 -16.05 -3.78
CA LEU A 173 11.80 -15.99 -4.51
C LEU A 173 10.98 -14.76 -4.13
N LEU A 174 10.90 -14.37 -2.85
CA LEU A 174 10.20 -13.14 -2.44
C LEU A 174 10.78 -11.89 -3.11
N ARG A 175 12.11 -11.79 -3.24
CA ARG A 175 12.75 -10.69 -4.00
C ARG A 175 12.34 -10.69 -5.47
N LYS A 176 12.22 -11.87 -6.08
CA LYS A 176 11.74 -12.01 -7.47
C LYS A 176 10.27 -11.63 -7.60
N GLU A 177 9.41 -11.98 -6.64
CA GLU A 177 8.00 -11.56 -6.65
C GLU A 177 7.86 -10.05 -6.53
N ARG A 178 8.68 -9.40 -5.70
CA ARG A 178 8.71 -7.93 -5.64
C ARG A 178 9.07 -7.31 -6.99
N ALA A 179 10.04 -7.87 -7.70
CA ALA A 179 10.41 -7.43 -9.06
C ALA A 179 9.29 -7.72 -10.08
N GLN A 180 8.58 -8.84 -9.95
CA GLN A 180 7.43 -9.13 -10.81
C GLN A 180 6.27 -8.16 -10.57
N CYS A 181 6.00 -7.78 -9.31
CA CYS A 181 5.05 -6.72 -9.00
C CYS A 181 5.42 -5.42 -9.72
N GLU A 182 6.70 -5.07 -9.78
CA GLU A 182 7.16 -3.90 -10.52
C GLU A 182 6.88 -4.00 -12.02
N GLN A 183 7.15 -5.16 -12.64
CA GLN A 183 6.81 -5.40 -14.05
C GLN A 183 5.30 -5.29 -14.31
N LEU A 184 4.47 -5.85 -13.42
CA LEU A 184 3.00 -5.74 -13.51
C LEU A 184 2.55 -4.26 -13.40
N LEU A 185 3.17 -3.49 -12.51
CA LEU A 185 2.89 -2.07 -12.29
C LEU A 185 3.54 -1.14 -13.32
N GLN A 186 4.43 -1.65 -14.17
CA GLN A 186 4.87 -0.95 -15.38
C GLN A 186 3.87 -1.14 -16.52
N MET A 187 3.23 -2.31 -16.61
CA MET A 187 2.19 -2.58 -17.61
C MET A 187 0.85 -1.89 -17.27
N ASP A 188 0.43 -1.94 -16.01
CA ASP A 188 -0.77 -1.28 -15.51
C ASP A 188 -0.47 -0.74 -14.10
N GLU A 189 -0.09 0.53 -14.04
CA GLU A 189 0.30 1.20 -12.81
C GLU A 189 -0.84 1.36 -11.79
N ARG A 190 -2.09 1.16 -12.24
CA ARG A 190 -3.31 1.19 -11.42
C ARG A 190 -3.84 -0.21 -11.11
N ASN A 191 -3.06 -1.26 -11.41
CA ASN A 191 -3.44 -2.63 -11.10
C ASN A 191 -3.51 -2.85 -9.59
N PHE A 192 -4.73 -2.80 -9.05
CA PHE A 192 -5.01 -3.03 -7.64
C PHE A 192 -4.54 -4.40 -7.13
N HIS A 193 -4.61 -5.45 -7.96
CA HIS A 193 -4.14 -6.78 -7.58
C HIS A 193 -2.62 -6.80 -7.40
N ALA A 194 -1.87 -6.16 -8.31
CA ALA A 194 -0.42 -6.07 -8.20
C ALA A 194 0.02 -5.22 -6.99
N TRP A 195 -0.68 -4.11 -6.69
CA TRP A 195 -0.41 -3.32 -5.47
C TRP A 195 -0.72 -4.10 -4.18
N ASN A 196 -1.85 -4.81 -4.12
CA ASN A 196 -2.16 -5.69 -2.99
C ASN A 196 -1.12 -6.79 -2.83
N TYR A 197 -0.75 -7.44 -3.92
CA TYR A 197 0.23 -8.51 -3.90
C TYR A 197 1.61 -7.99 -3.47
N ARG A 198 2.03 -6.81 -3.94
CA ARG A 198 3.25 -6.14 -3.47
C ARG A 198 3.25 -5.94 -1.96
N ARG A 199 2.15 -5.43 -1.39
CA ARG A 199 2.02 -5.28 0.08
C ARG A 199 2.16 -6.60 0.81
N TRP A 200 1.53 -7.65 0.29
CA TRP A 200 1.67 -9.00 0.85
C TRP A 200 3.11 -9.51 0.74
N VAL A 201 3.80 -9.34 -0.40
CA VAL A 201 5.21 -9.73 -0.57
C VAL A 201 6.11 -9.01 0.43
N LEU A 202 5.95 -7.69 0.61
CA LEU A 202 6.72 -6.93 1.58
C LEU A 202 6.47 -7.42 3.02
N ALA A 203 5.23 -7.76 3.36
CA ALA A 203 4.90 -8.36 4.65
C ALA A 203 5.54 -9.75 4.83
N GLN A 204 5.61 -10.56 3.77
CA GLN A 204 6.29 -11.85 3.79
C GLN A 204 7.81 -11.71 3.90
N GLU A 205 8.42 -10.71 3.25
CA GLU A 205 9.86 -10.41 3.42
C GLU A 205 10.16 -10.05 4.88
N LEU A 206 9.33 -9.22 5.52
CA LEU A 206 9.47 -8.89 6.93
C LEU A 206 9.30 -10.14 7.83
N ARG A 207 8.31 -10.99 7.56
CA ARG A 207 8.10 -12.26 8.29
C ARG A 207 9.29 -13.20 8.14
N ALA A 208 9.88 -13.29 6.95
CA ALA A 208 11.08 -14.09 6.74
C ALA A 208 12.26 -13.57 7.57
N THR A 209 12.48 -12.26 7.62
CA THR A 209 13.49 -11.64 8.49
C THR A 209 13.26 -11.98 9.97
N GLN A 210 12.02 -11.83 10.46
CA GLN A 210 11.65 -12.18 11.83
C GLN A 210 11.86 -13.68 12.14
N LEU A 211 11.58 -14.55 11.16
CA LEU A 211 11.80 -15.98 11.29
C LEU A 211 13.29 -16.30 11.49
N ALA A 212 14.17 -15.66 10.71
CA ALA A 212 15.62 -15.80 10.88
C ALA A 212 16.12 -15.29 12.22
N GLU A 213 15.59 -14.18 12.72
CA GLU A 213 15.93 -13.64 14.04
C GLU A 213 15.54 -14.60 15.17
N ALA A 214 14.35 -15.20 15.10
CA ALA A 214 13.85 -16.14 16.11
C ALA A 214 14.68 -17.44 16.21
N HIS A 215 15.37 -17.82 15.12
CA HIS A 215 16.18 -19.05 15.06
C HIS A 215 17.70 -18.75 15.08
N ARG A 216 18.10 -17.49 15.34
CA ARG A 216 19.50 -17.14 15.51
C ARG A 216 20.03 -17.80 16.79
N PRO A 217 21.13 -18.57 16.75
CA PRO A 217 21.72 -19.15 17.96
C PRO A 217 22.13 -18.04 18.93
N ALA A 218 21.85 -18.22 20.22
CA ALA A 218 22.31 -17.29 21.25
C ALA A 218 23.84 -17.19 21.18
N HIS A 219 24.37 -15.97 21.14
CA HIS A 219 25.82 -15.74 21.17
C HIS A 219 26.44 -16.52 22.34
N SER A 220 27.43 -17.36 22.04
CA SER A 220 28.23 -18.02 23.08
C SER A 220 28.91 -16.93 23.93
N PRO A 221 28.88 -17.02 25.27
CA PRO A 221 29.58 -16.07 26.14
C PRO A 221 31.12 -16.14 26.03
N PHE A 222 31.66 -17.02 25.18
CA PHE A 222 33.09 -17.12 24.86
C PHE A 222 33.35 -16.71 23.41
N ALA A 223 33.03 -15.47 23.04
CA ALA A 223 33.61 -14.88 21.83
C ALA A 223 35.02 -14.38 22.19
N SER A 224 36.05 -15.00 21.61
CA SER A 224 37.44 -14.58 21.72
C SER A 224 37.61 -13.14 21.19
N ALA A 225 38.48 -12.37 21.84
CA ALA A 225 38.72 -10.94 21.61
C ALA A 225 39.13 -10.52 20.19
N GLU A 226 39.28 -11.48 19.25
CA GLU A 226 39.69 -11.22 17.86
C GLU A 226 38.52 -11.01 16.88
N ASP A 227 37.27 -11.26 17.28
CA ASP A 227 36.09 -11.04 16.40
C ASP A 227 35.51 -9.61 16.50
N ALA A 228 36.18 -8.72 17.23
CA ALA A 228 35.77 -7.33 17.46
C ALA A 228 35.94 -6.39 16.23
N THR A 229 36.44 -6.89 15.11
CA THR A 229 36.65 -6.10 13.87
C THR A 229 35.65 -6.38 12.74
N ARG A 230 34.70 -7.31 12.92
CA ARG A 230 33.54 -7.39 12.03
C ARG A 230 32.47 -6.42 12.52
N PRO A 231 31.79 -5.66 11.63
CA PRO A 231 30.65 -4.87 12.04
C PRO A 231 29.55 -5.86 12.47
N SER A 232 29.53 -6.14 13.75
CA SER A 232 28.40 -6.71 14.44
C SER A 232 27.21 -5.83 14.10
N THR A 233 26.27 -6.36 13.32
CA THR A 233 24.89 -5.88 13.29
C THR A 233 24.30 -6.17 14.68
N SER A 234 24.77 -5.43 15.67
CA SER A 234 24.11 -5.33 16.96
C SER A 234 22.68 -4.93 16.64
N SER A 235 21.74 -5.64 17.25
CA SER A 235 20.34 -5.27 17.34
C SER A 235 20.17 -4.01 18.21
N THR A 236 20.93 -2.95 17.89
CA THR A 236 20.59 -1.61 18.31
C THR A 236 19.31 -1.26 17.54
N PRO A 237 18.20 -0.97 18.21
CA PRO A 237 17.00 -0.50 17.52
C PRO A 237 17.43 0.69 16.66
N SER A 238 17.19 0.60 15.35
CA SER A 238 17.50 1.69 14.44
C SER A 238 16.89 2.97 14.99
N SER A 239 17.72 3.98 15.24
CA SER A 239 17.25 5.28 15.73
C SER A 239 16.44 6.03 14.67
N ALA A 240 16.45 5.54 13.42
CA ALA A 240 15.73 6.13 12.31
C ALA A 240 14.21 6.02 12.49
N PHE A 241 13.51 7.11 12.15
CA PHE A 241 12.05 7.15 12.21
C PHE A 241 11.42 6.19 11.20
N PHE A 242 11.90 6.14 9.96
CA PHE A 242 11.48 5.19 8.93
C PHE A 242 12.41 3.96 8.94
N SER A 243 11.83 2.76 8.79
CA SER A 243 12.64 1.55 8.57
C SER A 243 13.24 1.54 7.17
N ALA A 244 14.23 0.67 6.92
CA ALA A 244 14.83 0.55 5.59
C ALA A 244 13.78 0.19 4.51
N GLU A 245 12.81 -0.66 4.86
CA GLU A 245 11.73 -1.08 3.98
C GLU A 245 10.75 0.07 3.71
N GLU A 246 10.39 0.83 4.74
CA GLU A 246 9.52 2.01 4.59
C GLU A 246 10.21 3.09 3.75
N THR A 247 11.51 3.35 3.97
CA THR A 247 12.29 4.26 3.12
C THR A 247 12.34 3.81 1.67
N ALA A 248 12.56 2.51 1.42
CA ALA A 248 12.54 1.96 0.07
C ALA A 248 11.16 2.11 -0.60
N GLU A 249 10.07 1.90 0.15
CA GLU A 249 8.71 2.04 -0.38
C GLU A 249 8.31 3.50 -0.59
N LEU A 250 8.78 4.43 0.24
CA LEU A 250 8.66 5.87 0.01
C LEU A 250 9.40 6.29 -1.27
N ALA A 251 10.62 5.80 -1.48
CA ALA A 251 11.36 6.06 -2.72
C ALA A 251 10.63 5.49 -3.96
N TYR A 252 10.08 4.28 -3.85
CA TYR A 252 9.31 3.65 -4.93
C TYR A 252 8.04 4.45 -5.27
N THR A 253 7.27 4.85 -4.25
CA THR A 253 6.07 5.67 -4.44
C THR A 253 6.39 7.07 -4.96
N THR A 254 7.50 7.68 -4.51
CA THR A 254 8.01 8.94 -5.08
C THR A 254 8.26 8.80 -6.58
N HIS A 255 8.92 7.73 -7.04
CA HIS A 255 9.14 7.50 -8.46
C HIS A 255 7.82 7.34 -9.24
N LYS A 256 6.86 6.57 -8.72
CA LYS A 256 5.56 6.37 -9.36
C LYS A 256 4.73 7.67 -9.43
N ILE A 257 4.70 8.47 -8.36
CA ILE A 257 3.99 9.75 -8.33
C ILE A 257 4.62 10.75 -9.30
N LYS A 258 5.96 10.86 -9.33
CA LYS A 258 6.66 11.72 -10.29
C LYS A 258 6.41 11.32 -11.74
N SER A 259 6.19 10.03 -12.01
CA SER A 259 5.85 9.53 -13.34
C SER A 259 4.40 9.81 -13.72
N ASN A 260 3.47 9.75 -12.77
CA ASN A 260 2.06 10.03 -12.99
C ASN A 260 1.36 10.48 -11.67
N PHE A 261 1.02 11.75 -11.59
CA PHE A 261 0.28 12.30 -10.44
C PHE A 261 -1.12 11.69 -10.26
N SER A 262 -1.72 11.13 -11.32
CA SER A 262 -3.02 10.44 -11.28
C SER A 262 -2.95 9.01 -10.78
N ASN A 263 -1.77 8.54 -10.37
CA ASN A 263 -1.61 7.21 -9.80
C ASN A 263 -2.11 7.17 -8.34
N TYR A 264 -3.44 7.09 -8.16
CA TYR A 264 -4.09 6.97 -6.84
C TYR A 264 -3.48 5.85 -5.99
N SER A 265 -3.10 4.73 -6.62
CA SER A 265 -2.54 3.59 -5.89
C SER A 265 -1.16 3.89 -5.29
N ALA A 266 -0.33 4.69 -5.98
CA ALA A 266 0.95 5.13 -5.46
C ALA A 266 0.80 6.09 -4.27
N TRP A 267 -0.12 7.06 -4.35
CA TRP A 267 -0.48 7.94 -3.23
C TRP A 267 -1.00 7.16 -2.02
N HIS A 268 -1.89 6.19 -2.26
CA HIS A 268 -2.41 5.34 -1.20
C HIS A 268 -1.31 4.47 -0.58
N GLN A 269 -0.43 3.88 -1.38
CA GLN A 269 0.69 3.10 -0.85
C GLN A 269 1.65 3.97 -0.03
N ARG A 270 1.88 5.22 -0.45
CA ARG A 270 2.69 6.19 0.29
C ARG A 270 2.08 6.49 1.67
N SER A 271 0.77 6.71 1.75
CA SER A 271 0.10 6.96 3.04
C SER A 271 0.21 5.76 3.98
N LEU A 272 0.14 4.53 3.45
CA LEU A 272 0.33 3.32 4.26
C LEU A 272 1.75 3.20 4.81
N ALA A 273 2.78 3.55 4.02
CA ALA A 273 4.18 3.53 4.49
C ALA A 273 4.40 4.55 5.63
N ILE A 274 3.89 5.78 5.47
CA ILE A 274 3.98 6.80 6.51
C ILE A 274 3.18 6.39 7.76
N LYS A 275 1.97 5.87 7.58
CA LYS A 275 1.12 5.40 8.68
C LYS A 275 1.80 4.28 9.48
N SER A 276 2.41 3.30 8.79
CA SER A 276 3.20 2.23 9.43
C SER A 276 4.31 2.79 10.32
N ALA A 277 5.09 3.75 9.81
CA ALA A 277 6.18 4.37 10.56
C ALA A 277 5.67 5.08 11.83
N VAL A 278 4.57 5.84 11.70
CA VAL A 278 3.92 6.52 12.82
C VAL A 278 3.42 5.53 13.87
N GLU A 279 2.72 4.47 13.47
CA GLU A 279 2.20 3.46 14.39
C GLU A 279 3.31 2.65 15.07
N ARG A 280 4.42 2.38 14.35
CA ARG A 280 5.61 1.75 14.92
C ARG A 280 6.27 2.65 15.95
N SER A 281 6.45 3.93 15.63
CA SER A 281 6.99 4.95 16.55
C SER A 281 6.16 5.07 17.82
N GLN A 282 4.83 5.13 17.71
CA GLN A 282 3.92 5.21 18.86
C GLN A 282 4.02 3.97 19.77
N ARG A 283 4.11 2.76 19.19
CA ARG A 283 4.32 1.52 19.95
C ARG A 283 5.65 1.51 20.68
N GLN A 284 6.72 2.00 20.03
CA GLN A 284 8.04 2.09 20.66
C GLN A 284 8.05 3.09 21.83
N GLN A 285 7.36 4.23 21.71
CA GLN A 285 7.21 5.18 22.82
C GLN A 285 6.47 4.57 24.02
N GLN A 286 5.37 3.85 23.78
CA GLN A 286 4.61 3.18 24.85
C GLN A 286 5.44 2.12 25.58
N GLN A 287 6.28 1.38 24.85
CA GLN A 287 7.18 0.37 25.43
C GLN A 287 8.32 1.01 26.24
N GLN A 288 8.78 2.20 25.87
CA GLN A 288 9.86 2.91 26.56
C GLN A 288 9.40 3.64 27.84
N GLN A 289 8.10 3.83 28.08
CA GLN A 289 7.57 4.50 29.28
C GLN A 289 7.91 3.79 30.62
N GLY A 290 8.44 2.56 30.59
CA GLY A 290 8.89 1.80 31.77
C GLY A 290 10.41 1.64 31.92
N VAL A 291 11.23 2.18 30.99
CA VAL A 291 12.69 2.02 30.99
C VAL A 291 13.34 3.32 31.44
N VAL A 292 14.26 3.26 32.42
CA VAL A 292 15.02 4.43 32.90
C VAL A 292 15.97 4.89 31.79
N SER A 293 15.51 5.85 30.97
CA SER A 293 16.34 6.59 30.00
C SER A 293 16.67 7.96 30.59
N THR A 294 17.82 8.55 30.23
CA THR A 294 18.06 9.95 30.64
C THR A 294 17.04 10.86 29.94
N PRO A 295 16.47 11.88 30.62
CA PRO A 295 15.49 12.78 30.01
C PRO A 295 16.00 13.46 28.72
N GLY A 296 17.30 13.72 28.63
CA GLY A 296 17.94 14.33 27.46
C GLY A 296 17.92 13.44 26.23
N ASP A 297 18.25 12.15 26.38
CA ASP A 297 18.29 11.20 25.26
C ASP A 297 16.90 10.96 24.67
N ALA A 298 15.88 10.83 25.53
CA ALA A 298 14.50 10.63 25.11
C ALA A 298 13.96 11.84 24.32
N GLN A 299 14.26 13.05 24.79
CA GLN A 299 13.86 14.29 24.10
C GLN A 299 14.58 14.43 22.75
N GLN A 300 15.88 14.16 22.69
CA GLN A 300 16.65 14.24 21.45
C GLN A 300 16.15 13.22 20.41
N HIS A 301 15.81 12.01 20.85
CA HIS A 301 15.25 10.97 19.99
C HIS A 301 13.89 11.37 19.41
N GLN A 302 13.00 11.92 20.25
CA GLN A 302 11.70 12.43 19.82
C GLN A 302 11.84 13.57 18.81
N GLN A 303 12.77 14.51 19.03
CA GLN A 303 13.04 15.60 18.10
C GLN A 303 13.57 15.09 16.75
N ALA A 304 14.48 14.12 16.76
CA ALA A 304 15.00 13.51 15.53
C ALA A 304 13.88 12.83 14.70
N TRP A 305 12.95 12.16 15.37
CA TRP A 305 11.80 11.53 14.73
C TRP A 305 10.83 12.53 14.13
N GLN A 306 10.52 13.59 14.87
CA GLN A 306 9.71 14.70 14.37
C GLN A 306 10.36 15.35 13.15
N ALA A 307 11.66 15.61 13.19
CA ALA A 307 12.40 16.19 12.08
C ALA A 307 12.35 15.30 10.82
N ALA A 308 12.51 13.99 10.98
CA ALA A 308 12.43 13.04 9.87
C ALA A 308 11.02 12.99 9.23
N LEU A 309 9.96 12.99 10.04
CA LEU A 309 8.60 13.05 9.50
C LEU A 309 8.34 14.39 8.78
N LEU A 310 8.73 15.53 9.36
CA LEU A 310 8.55 16.84 8.72
C LEU A 310 9.31 16.95 7.40
N ALA A 311 10.51 16.39 7.32
CA ALA A 311 11.26 16.31 6.07
C ALA A 311 10.46 15.56 5.00
N GLN A 312 9.83 14.44 5.37
CA GLN A 312 9.00 13.67 4.45
C GLN A 312 7.71 14.41 4.05
N LEU A 313 7.02 15.04 5.00
CA LEU A 313 5.80 15.81 4.72
C LEU A 313 6.07 17.06 3.89
N ARG A 314 7.25 17.68 4.03
CA ARG A 314 7.69 18.77 3.16
C ARG A 314 7.78 18.33 1.70
N GLU A 315 8.38 17.17 1.43
CA GLU A 315 8.43 16.60 0.08
C GLU A 315 7.01 16.35 -0.45
N ASP A 316 6.14 15.80 0.38
CA ASP A 316 4.74 15.50 0.02
C ASP A 316 3.95 16.75 -0.33
N ILE A 317 4.11 17.83 0.45
CA ILE A 317 3.47 19.12 0.15
C ILE A 317 3.92 19.67 -1.21
N GLU A 318 5.20 19.54 -1.56
CA GLU A 318 5.67 19.97 -2.88
C GLU A 318 5.10 19.11 -4.02
N PHE A 319 4.97 17.79 -3.83
CA PHE A 319 4.28 16.94 -4.82
C PHE A 319 2.80 17.29 -4.93
N LEU A 320 2.13 17.56 -3.81
CA LEU A 320 0.72 17.97 -3.82
C LEU A 320 0.56 19.29 -4.58
N LYS A 321 1.41 20.29 -4.34
CA LYS A 321 1.41 21.57 -5.08
C LYS A 321 1.56 21.35 -6.57
N GLN A 322 2.56 20.56 -6.97
CA GLN A 322 2.78 20.23 -8.39
C GLN A 322 1.56 19.55 -8.99
N ALA A 323 1.01 18.52 -8.33
CA ALA A 323 -0.13 17.77 -8.82
C ALA A 323 -1.37 18.66 -9.03
N VAL A 324 -1.73 19.50 -8.05
CA VAL A 324 -2.94 20.33 -8.13
C VAL A 324 -2.83 21.46 -9.16
N TYR A 325 -1.60 21.93 -9.45
CA TYR A 325 -1.38 22.87 -10.55
C TYR A 325 -1.31 22.18 -11.93
N CYS A 326 -0.84 20.93 -12.00
CA CYS A 326 -0.80 20.16 -13.25
C CYS A 326 -2.19 19.75 -13.71
N ASP A 327 -3.01 19.20 -12.81
CA ASP A 327 -4.42 18.87 -13.07
C ASP A 327 -5.25 19.12 -11.81
N PRO A 328 -5.95 20.26 -11.70
CA PRO A 328 -6.74 20.60 -10.53
C PRO A 328 -7.97 19.70 -10.34
N ASN A 329 -8.36 18.91 -11.35
CA ASN A 329 -9.49 17.98 -11.27
C ASN A 329 -9.05 16.53 -10.98
N ASP A 330 -7.76 16.24 -11.02
CA ASP A 330 -7.24 14.93 -10.62
C ASP A 330 -7.41 14.72 -9.12
N GLN A 331 -8.35 13.84 -8.79
CA GLN A 331 -8.76 13.60 -7.42
C GLN A 331 -7.67 12.94 -6.55
N SER A 332 -6.66 12.32 -7.16
CA SER A 332 -5.67 11.49 -6.44
C SER A 332 -4.91 12.28 -5.39
N ALA A 333 -4.38 13.45 -5.77
CA ALA A 333 -3.68 14.36 -4.87
C ALA A 333 -4.61 14.92 -3.79
N TRP A 334 -5.83 15.29 -4.17
CA TRP A 334 -6.81 15.86 -3.23
C TRP A 334 -7.29 14.86 -2.17
N PHE A 335 -7.35 13.57 -2.47
CA PHE A 335 -7.64 12.54 -1.47
C PHE A 335 -6.44 12.25 -0.55
N TYR A 336 -5.21 12.55 -0.99
CA TYR A 336 -4.01 12.40 -0.17
C TYR A 336 -3.77 13.60 0.77
N ALA A 337 -4.10 14.82 0.33
CA ALA A 337 -3.85 16.04 1.10
C ALA A 337 -4.45 16.03 2.52
N PRO A 338 -5.70 15.59 2.77
CA PRO A 338 -6.26 15.49 4.12
C PRO A 338 -5.46 14.58 5.06
N PHE A 339 -4.87 13.50 4.55
CA PHE A 339 -4.00 12.63 5.35
C PHE A 339 -2.73 13.35 5.80
N VAL A 340 -2.09 14.12 4.90
CA VAL A 340 -0.92 14.95 5.23
C VAL A 340 -1.29 16.02 6.27
N PHE A 341 -2.42 16.71 6.07
CA PHE A 341 -2.91 17.74 6.99
C PHE A 341 -3.22 17.17 8.37
N GLN A 342 -3.80 15.96 8.44
CA GLN A 342 -4.02 15.28 9.71
C GLN A 342 -2.71 15.02 10.45
N LEU A 343 -1.63 14.63 9.77
CA LEU A 343 -0.32 14.43 10.39
C LEU A 343 0.30 15.74 10.87
N LEU A 344 0.23 16.81 10.06
CA LEU A 344 0.71 18.15 10.43
C LEU A 344 -0.02 18.75 11.64
N ARG A 345 -1.30 18.42 11.83
CA ARG A 345 -2.11 18.91 12.95
C ARG A 345 -2.04 18.02 14.19
N ARG A 346 -2.08 16.69 14.04
CA ARG A 346 -2.18 15.73 15.16
C ARG A 346 -0.86 15.51 15.92
N GLN A 347 0.27 15.55 15.23
CA GLN A 347 1.56 15.27 15.86
C GLN A 347 2.24 16.50 16.47
N TYR A 348 1.73 17.70 16.15
CA TYR A 348 2.32 18.97 16.54
C TYR A 348 1.32 19.75 17.40
N HIS A 349 1.14 19.29 18.64
CA HIS A 349 0.37 19.95 19.70
C HIS A 349 1.18 21.00 20.49
N TYR A 350 2.38 21.34 20.05
CA TYR A 350 3.14 22.42 20.68
C TYR A 350 2.79 23.78 20.07
N GLU A 351 2.61 24.76 20.94
CA GLU A 351 2.14 26.14 20.72
C GLU A 351 3.15 27.01 19.91
N ASP A 352 3.71 26.47 18.84
CA ASP A 352 4.58 27.21 17.92
C ASP A 352 3.79 27.55 16.66
N GLU A 353 3.09 28.69 16.67
CA GLU A 353 2.35 29.21 15.51
C GLU A 353 3.25 29.42 14.28
N ASP A 354 4.56 29.63 14.51
CA ASP A 354 5.60 29.83 13.49
C ASP A 354 6.38 28.53 13.18
N GLY A 355 5.93 27.40 13.72
CA GLY A 355 6.60 26.12 13.56
C GLY A 355 6.54 25.58 12.13
N VAL A 356 7.53 24.77 11.76
CA VAL A 356 7.68 24.20 10.41
C VAL A 356 6.40 23.52 9.90
N ALA A 357 5.66 22.81 10.75
CA ALA A 357 4.41 22.14 10.38
C ALA A 357 3.32 23.13 9.94
N ALA A 358 3.17 24.26 10.65
CA ALA A 358 2.22 25.31 10.32
C ALA A 358 2.61 25.99 9.01
N ALA A 359 3.89 26.28 8.79
CA ALA A 359 4.39 26.85 7.55
C ALA A 359 4.15 25.93 6.33
N LEU A 360 4.25 24.61 6.49
CA LEU A 360 3.94 23.64 5.43
C LEU A 360 2.45 23.62 5.08
N GLU A 361 1.59 23.57 6.10
CA GLU A 361 0.13 23.65 5.93
C GLU A 361 -0.26 24.96 5.22
N GLU A 362 0.30 26.08 5.68
CA GLU A 362 0.06 27.40 5.11
C GLU A 362 0.56 27.51 3.67
N SER A 363 1.72 26.92 3.35
CA SER A 363 2.24 26.89 1.97
C SER A 363 1.28 26.21 1.01
N PHE A 364 0.69 25.05 1.38
CA PHE A 364 -0.27 24.37 0.52
C PHE A 364 -1.61 25.10 0.43
N MET A 365 -2.14 25.58 1.56
CA MET A 365 -3.37 26.38 1.58
C MET A 365 -3.25 27.61 0.67
N ASN A 366 -2.12 28.32 0.73
CA ASN A 366 -1.87 29.48 -0.13
C ASN A 366 -1.80 29.10 -1.63
N ALA A 367 -1.19 27.96 -1.96
CA ALA A 367 -1.15 27.47 -3.33
C ALA A 367 -2.57 27.17 -3.88
N VAL A 368 -3.44 26.55 -3.06
CA VAL A 368 -4.83 26.28 -3.45
C VAL A 368 -5.65 27.58 -3.55
N ILE A 369 -5.42 28.56 -2.67
CA ILE A 369 -6.06 29.88 -2.76
C ILE A 369 -5.65 30.60 -4.05
N GLU A 370 -4.36 30.54 -4.43
CA GLU A 370 -3.86 31.10 -5.69
C GLU A 370 -4.49 30.42 -6.90
N LEU A 371 -4.58 29.09 -6.88
CA LEU A 371 -5.26 28.33 -7.92
C LEU A 371 -6.74 28.75 -8.08
N VAL A 372 -7.48 28.91 -6.97
CA VAL A 372 -8.87 29.39 -7.00
C VAL A 372 -8.94 30.83 -7.53
N ALA A 373 -8.02 31.72 -7.14
CA ALA A 373 -7.97 33.09 -7.63
C ALA A 373 -7.69 33.15 -9.15
N ASP A 374 -6.83 32.26 -9.66
CA ASP A 374 -6.54 32.17 -11.08
C ASP A 374 -7.75 31.65 -11.88
N VAL A 375 -8.41 30.60 -11.39
CA VAL A 375 -9.66 30.08 -11.99
C VAL A 375 -10.75 31.15 -12.02
N ASP A 376 -10.91 31.90 -10.93
CA ASP A 376 -11.87 33.01 -10.84
C ASP A 376 -11.56 34.14 -11.81
N ARG A 377 -10.28 34.40 -12.10
CA ARG A 377 -9.84 35.44 -13.04
C ARG A 377 -10.07 35.05 -14.50
N VAL A 378 -9.87 33.78 -14.84
CA VAL A 378 -9.95 33.29 -16.22
C VAL A 378 -11.40 33.04 -16.66
N CYS A 379 -12.34 32.81 -15.73
CA CYS A 379 -13.77 32.62 -16.02
C CYS A 379 -14.04 31.53 -17.08
N THR A 380 -13.34 30.39 -17.02
CA THR A 380 -13.55 29.27 -17.95
C THR A 380 -14.84 28.50 -17.64
N GLU A 381 -15.47 27.95 -18.68
CA GLU A 381 -16.61 27.02 -18.54
C GLU A 381 -16.20 25.69 -17.86
N ASP A 382 -14.93 25.30 -18.00
CA ASP A 382 -14.32 24.15 -17.32
C ASP A 382 -13.91 24.51 -15.88
N GLU A 383 -14.89 24.81 -15.02
CA GLU A 383 -14.63 25.12 -13.60
C GLU A 383 -14.16 23.86 -12.84
N CYS A 384 -13.10 23.98 -12.03
CA CYS A 384 -12.62 22.89 -11.17
C CYS A 384 -13.30 22.92 -9.80
N TYR A 385 -13.88 21.79 -9.36
CA TYR A 385 -14.58 21.74 -8.07
C TYR A 385 -13.67 21.35 -6.89
N MET A 386 -12.62 20.56 -7.12
CA MET A 386 -11.78 20.02 -6.03
C MET A 386 -11.08 21.10 -5.19
N PRO A 387 -10.49 22.18 -5.76
CA PRO A 387 -9.89 23.26 -4.97
C PRO A 387 -10.90 23.94 -4.04
N HIS A 388 -12.10 24.21 -4.54
CA HIS A 388 -13.18 24.84 -3.77
C HIS A 388 -13.66 23.94 -2.63
N TYR A 389 -13.79 22.63 -2.90
CA TYR A 389 -14.19 21.64 -1.91
C TYR A 389 -13.15 21.54 -0.80
N PHE A 390 -11.88 21.40 -1.19
CA PHE A 390 -10.77 21.33 -0.26
C PHE A 390 -10.71 22.56 0.65
N LEU A 391 -10.77 23.77 0.10
CA LEU A 391 -10.77 24.99 0.91
C LEU A 391 -11.96 25.06 1.86
N LEU A 392 -13.17 24.73 1.39
CA LEU A 392 -14.36 24.75 2.25
C LEU A 392 -14.21 23.77 3.43
N ASP A 393 -13.82 22.53 3.15
CA ASP A 393 -13.61 21.49 4.15
C ASP A 393 -12.52 21.88 5.18
N GLN A 394 -11.38 22.42 4.72
CA GLN A 394 -10.30 22.81 5.61
C GLN A 394 -10.62 24.05 6.46
N LEU A 395 -11.31 25.05 5.90
CA LEU A 395 -11.74 26.23 6.66
C LEU A 395 -12.82 25.87 7.70
N VAL A 396 -13.76 24.98 7.36
CA VAL A 396 -14.74 24.44 8.33
C VAL A 396 -14.03 23.68 9.46
N THR A 397 -13.02 22.88 9.12
CA THR A 397 -12.21 22.14 10.11
C THR A 397 -11.47 23.09 11.06
N LEU A 398 -10.82 24.13 10.53
CA LEU A 398 -10.13 25.15 11.35
C LEU A 398 -11.12 25.92 12.24
N GLN A 399 -12.32 26.22 11.75
CA GLN A 399 -13.36 26.88 12.52
C GLN A 399 -13.84 26.01 13.69
N ALA A 400 -14.16 24.74 13.45
CA ALA A 400 -14.55 23.82 14.51
C ALA A 400 -13.45 23.65 15.57
N ALA A 401 -12.19 23.56 15.13
CA ALA A 401 -11.03 23.50 16.04
C ALA A 401 -10.87 24.78 16.88
N SER A 402 -11.12 25.97 16.30
CA SER A 402 -11.07 27.25 17.03
C SER A 402 -12.13 27.39 18.11
N GLN A 403 -13.26 26.68 17.97
CA GLN A 403 -14.40 26.73 18.90
C GLN A 403 -14.38 25.61 19.94
N GLY A 404 -13.44 24.67 19.85
CA GLY A 404 -13.43 23.49 20.73
C GLY A 404 -14.56 22.49 20.44
N THR A 405 -15.26 22.60 19.31
CA THR A 405 -16.41 21.76 18.94
C THR A 405 -16.01 20.55 18.08
N ALA A 406 -14.71 20.23 18.02
CA ALA A 406 -14.20 19.12 17.21
C ALA A 406 -14.84 17.77 17.62
N LEU A 407 -15.43 17.05 16.64
CA LEU A 407 -16.10 15.77 16.84
C LEU A 407 -15.15 14.64 17.29
N PRO A 408 -15.63 13.63 18.04
CA PRO A 408 -14.80 12.62 18.73
C PRO A 408 -14.11 11.60 17.83
N THR A 409 -14.40 11.55 16.53
CA THR A 409 -13.96 10.43 15.68
C THR A 409 -12.46 10.47 15.35
N THR A 410 -11.75 11.56 15.67
CA THR A 410 -10.29 11.67 15.46
C THR A 410 -9.49 12.35 16.59
N ALA A 411 -10.14 12.80 17.67
CA ALA A 411 -9.47 13.53 18.73
C ALA A 411 -9.77 12.90 20.10
N VAL A 412 -8.81 12.13 20.61
CA VAL A 412 -8.71 11.94 22.06
C VAL A 412 -7.80 13.07 22.54
N PHE A 413 -8.42 14.10 23.14
CA PHE A 413 -7.85 15.34 23.71
C PHE A 413 -7.41 16.42 22.70
N ALA A 414 -8.33 17.30 22.30
CA ALA A 414 -7.98 18.61 21.75
C ALA A 414 -8.60 19.72 22.63
N VAL A 415 -7.73 20.51 23.27
CA VAL A 415 -8.09 21.80 23.88
C VAL A 415 -8.37 22.80 22.73
N PRO A 416 -9.32 23.75 22.85
CA PRO A 416 -9.53 24.79 21.84
C PRO A 416 -8.20 25.52 21.56
N GLY A 417 -7.72 25.49 20.32
CA GLY A 417 -6.40 25.98 19.96
C GLY A 417 -6.41 27.40 19.41
N THR A 418 -5.67 28.31 20.03
CA THR A 418 -5.39 29.68 19.54
C THR A 418 -4.86 29.67 18.09
N ARG A 419 -3.97 28.72 17.77
CA ARG A 419 -3.41 28.48 16.43
C ARG A 419 -4.47 28.31 15.34
N SER A 420 -5.52 27.53 15.61
CA SER A 420 -6.58 27.28 14.60
C SER A 420 -7.36 28.55 14.27
N SER A 421 -7.58 29.41 15.27
CA SER A 421 -8.21 30.72 15.07
C SER A 421 -7.34 31.66 14.23
N ALA A 422 -6.03 31.72 14.53
CA ALA A 422 -5.07 32.54 13.78
C ALA A 422 -4.93 32.08 12.31
N SER A 423 -4.76 30.77 12.07
CA SER A 423 -4.70 30.20 10.71
C SER A 423 -5.99 30.46 9.93
N LEU A 424 -7.16 30.27 10.56
CA LEU A 424 -8.45 30.57 9.92
C LEU A 424 -8.50 32.04 9.48
N LYS A 425 -8.14 32.97 10.36
CA LYS A 425 -8.09 34.40 10.04
C LYS A 425 -7.17 34.67 8.85
N ARG A 426 -5.94 34.13 8.85
CA ARG A 426 -4.97 34.29 7.75
C ARG A 426 -5.53 33.81 6.41
N HIS A 427 -6.09 32.60 6.35
CA HIS A 427 -6.60 32.04 5.10
C HIS A 427 -7.83 32.78 4.57
N ILE A 428 -8.74 33.21 5.46
CA ILE A 428 -9.91 34.02 5.08
C ILE A 428 -9.48 35.37 4.51
N THR A 429 -8.54 36.06 5.18
CA THR A 429 -7.98 37.32 4.68
C THR A 429 -7.29 37.12 3.33
N ALA A 430 -6.50 36.05 3.16
CA ALA A 430 -5.83 35.73 1.90
C ALA A 430 -6.83 35.45 0.77
N LEU A 431 -7.89 34.68 1.02
CA LEU A 431 -8.93 34.39 0.02
C LEU A 431 -9.65 35.67 -0.40
N CYS A 432 -10.06 36.53 0.55
CA CYS A 432 -10.68 37.82 0.26
C CYS A 432 -9.76 38.76 -0.53
N GLY A 433 -8.46 38.76 -0.22
CA GLY A 433 -7.49 39.64 -0.87
C GLY A 433 -7.07 39.20 -2.27
N LYS A 434 -7.01 37.88 -2.53
CA LYS A 434 -6.49 37.32 -3.80
C LYS A 434 -7.58 37.02 -4.83
N VAL A 435 -8.77 36.59 -4.41
CA VAL A 435 -9.84 36.17 -5.32
C VAL A 435 -10.62 37.40 -5.83
N PRO A 436 -10.60 37.71 -7.13
CA PRO A 436 -11.20 38.93 -7.68
C PRO A 436 -12.68 39.12 -7.33
N SER A 437 -13.48 38.07 -7.43
CA SER A 437 -14.92 38.13 -7.13
C SER A 437 -15.20 38.44 -5.66
N LEU A 438 -14.37 37.94 -4.73
CA LEU A 438 -14.51 38.24 -3.31
C LEU A 438 -14.05 39.66 -2.97
N LEU A 439 -12.95 40.12 -3.59
CA LEU A 439 -12.44 41.47 -3.42
C LEU A 439 -13.44 42.53 -3.90
N ALA A 440 -14.07 42.29 -5.06
CA ALA A 440 -15.08 43.18 -5.62
C ALA A 440 -16.30 43.35 -4.68
N CYS A 441 -16.72 42.27 -4.00
CA CYS A 441 -17.79 42.33 -3.00
C CYS A 441 -17.39 43.05 -1.71
N ALA A 442 -16.10 43.16 -1.39
CA ALA A 442 -15.61 43.78 -0.16
C ALA A 442 -15.51 45.32 -0.24
N ASN A 443 -15.23 45.87 -1.42
CA ASN A 443 -15.05 47.31 -1.64
C ASN A 443 -16.35 48.15 -1.50
N GLY A 444 -17.48 47.53 -1.17
CA GLY A 444 -18.78 48.18 -0.98
C GLY A 444 -19.20 48.40 0.49
N GLU A 445 -18.41 47.97 1.48
CA GLU A 445 -18.81 47.96 2.91
C GLU A 445 -17.74 48.62 3.82
N VAL A 446 -18.17 49.24 4.94
CA VAL A 446 -17.32 49.99 5.90
C VAL A 446 -16.63 49.03 6.89
N ALA A 447 -15.32 49.18 7.10
CA ALA A 447 -14.52 48.29 7.95
C ALA A 447 -14.77 48.49 9.47
N GLY A 448 -15.00 47.39 10.19
CA GLY A 448 -15.14 47.29 11.65
C GLY A 448 -14.95 45.84 12.13
N ASP A 449 -15.03 45.51 13.43
CA ASP A 449 -14.80 44.12 13.92
C ASP A 449 -15.80 43.07 13.37
N GLY A 450 -16.97 43.53 12.91
CA GLY A 450 -17.90 42.72 12.10
C GLY A 450 -17.35 42.30 10.72
N ASP A 451 -16.23 42.87 10.27
CA ASP A 451 -15.61 42.65 8.96
C ASP A 451 -15.04 41.24 8.83
N LEU A 452 -14.41 40.66 9.86
CA LEU A 452 -13.86 39.29 9.75
C LEU A 452 -14.98 38.24 9.71
N THR A 453 -16.04 38.38 10.52
CA THR A 453 -17.19 37.48 10.49
C THR A 453 -17.96 37.59 9.16
N ASN A 454 -18.08 38.80 8.62
CA ASN A 454 -18.67 39.01 7.30
C ASN A 454 -17.78 38.46 6.19
N ALA A 455 -16.47 38.69 6.24
CA ALA A 455 -15.48 38.10 5.33
C ALA A 455 -15.54 36.58 5.33
N ARG A 456 -15.63 35.95 6.52
CA ARG A 456 -15.83 34.50 6.66
C ARG A 456 -17.09 34.01 5.94
N ARG A 457 -18.25 34.62 6.22
CA ARG A 457 -19.52 34.26 5.56
C ARG A 457 -19.46 34.44 4.04
N ARG A 458 -18.81 35.51 3.55
CA ARG A 458 -18.61 35.76 2.12
C ARG A 458 -17.77 34.65 1.48
N CYS A 459 -16.64 34.29 2.10
CA CYS A 459 -15.77 33.20 1.64
C CYS A 459 -16.54 31.87 1.56
N PHE A 460 -17.24 31.48 2.62
CA PHE A 460 -18.00 30.23 2.63
C PHE A 460 -19.10 30.21 1.55
N ARG A 461 -19.84 31.31 1.40
CA ARG A 461 -20.88 31.42 0.37
C ARG A 461 -20.28 31.36 -1.03
N TYR A 462 -19.14 31.99 -1.27
CA TYR A 462 -18.43 31.94 -2.55
C TYR A 462 -18.02 30.50 -2.89
N LEU A 463 -17.31 29.82 -1.98
CA LEU A 463 -16.85 28.44 -2.20
C LEU A 463 -18.03 27.47 -2.42
N HIS A 464 -19.08 27.57 -1.60
CA HIS A 464 -20.30 26.78 -1.75
C HIS A 464 -21.01 27.01 -3.09
N THR A 465 -21.15 28.28 -3.50
CA THR A 465 -21.81 28.63 -4.76
C THR A 465 -21.06 28.05 -5.96
N ARG A 466 -19.72 28.07 -5.93
CA ARG A 466 -18.90 27.44 -6.98
C ARG A 466 -19.10 25.92 -6.99
N LEU A 467 -19.04 25.25 -5.84
CA LEU A 467 -19.26 23.81 -5.75
C LEU A 467 -20.61 23.36 -6.30
N TRP A 468 -21.68 24.05 -5.89
CA TRP A 468 -23.03 23.75 -6.34
C TRP A 468 -23.17 23.90 -7.86
N LYS A 469 -22.53 24.90 -8.48
CA LYS A 469 -22.59 25.10 -9.94
C LYS A 469 -21.91 23.96 -10.71
N VAL A 470 -20.78 23.47 -10.22
CA VAL A 470 -19.92 22.52 -10.95
C VAL A 470 -20.32 21.05 -10.71
N ASP A 471 -20.67 20.67 -9.47
CA ASP A 471 -21.01 19.29 -9.11
C ASP A 471 -22.40 19.20 -8.48
N THR A 472 -23.42 19.18 -9.35
CA THR A 472 -24.82 19.10 -8.92
C THR A 472 -25.19 17.76 -8.27
N LEU A 473 -24.46 16.67 -8.57
CA LEU A 473 -24.75 15.33 -8.05
C LEU A 473 -24.46 15.21 -6.55
N ARG A 474 -23.51 15.99 -6.03
CA ARG A 474 -23.13 15.99 -4.61
C ARG A 474 -23.65 17.19 -3.83
N ARG A 475 -24.67 17.89 -4.35
CA ARG A 475 -25.24 19.10 -3.74
C ARG A 475 -25.55 18.95 -2.24
N CYS A 476 -26.20 17.87 -1.82
CA CYS A 476 -26.56 17.68 -0.41
C CYS A 476 -25.33 17.67 0.50
N LEU A 477 -24.20 17.09 0.05
CA LEU A 477 -22.94 17.09 0.80
C LEU A 477 -22.39 18.52 0.96
N TYR A 478 -22.48 19.34 -0.09
CA TYR A 478 -22.01 20.72 -0.06
C TYR A 478 -22.90 21.62 0.80
N ASP A 479 -24.22 21.41 0.75
CA ASP A 479 -25.19 22.09 1.60
C ASP A 479 -24.92 21.79 3.08
N ASP A 480 -24.67 20.52 3.44
CA ASP A 480 -24.32 20.12 4.81
C ASP A 480 -23.01 20.77 5.29
N LEU A 481 -21.97 20.78 4.45
CA LEU A 481 -20.69 21.43 4.77
C LEU A 481 -20.87 22.94 4.96
N PHE A 482 -21.67 23.58 4.13
CA PHE A 482 -21.96 25.00 4.22
C PHE A 482 -22.77 25.35 5.47
N GLN A 483 -23.73 24.52 5.88
CA GLN A 483 -24.46 24.72 7.13
C GLN A 483 -23.51 24.70 8.34
N ARG A 484 -22.60 23.72 8.43
CA ARG A 484 -21.56 23.68 9.47
C ARG A 484 -20.65 24.90 9.44
N ALA A 485 -20.34 25.39 8.24
CA ALA A 485 -19.56 26.62 8.07
C ALA A 485 -20.28 27.85 8.63
N LEU A 486 -21.61 27.93 8.49
CA LEU A 486 -22.41 29.05 8.99
C LEU A 486 -22.66 28.97 10.50
N GLU A 487 -22.89 27.77 11.06
CA GLU A 487 -23.08 27.56 12.50
C GLU A 487 -21.90 28.15 13.31
N GLY A 488 -20.67 27.90 12.86
CA GLY A 488 -19.49 28.48 13.49
C GLY A 488 -19.26 29.98 13.19
N CYS A 489 -20.09 30.63 12.37
CA CYS A 489 -20.06 32.10 12.22
C CYS A 489 -21.00 32.83 13.20
N HIS A 490 -21.81 32.11 13.98
CA HIS A 490 -22.79 32.66 14.93
C HIS A 490 -22.35 32.59 16.41
N SER A 491 -21.20 31.98 16.68
CA SER A 491 -20.46 32.05 17.94
C SER A 491 -19.35 33.09 17.83
#